data_AF-A0A9C9G5V9-F1
#
_entry.id   AF-A0A9C9G5V9-F1
#
_cell.length_a   1.000
_cell.length_b   1.000
_cell.length_c   1.000
_cell.angle_alpha   90.00
_cell.angle_beta   90.00
_cell.angle_gamma   90.00
#
_symmetry.space_group_name_H-M   'P 1'
#
loop_
_entity.id
_entity.type
_entity.pdbx_description
1 polymer ?
#
loop_
_entity_poly.entity_id
_entity_poly.type
_entity_poly.pdbx_seq_one_letter_code
_entity_poly.pdbx_strand_id
1 'polypeptide(L)' 'QEAEQTTRDLAAREGIFCGVSSGGAVAAALKLSQEVENAVIVSIICDRGDRYLSTGIFPSE' A
#
# COMPACT_ATOMS: atom_id res chain seq x y z
N GLN A 1 11.00 -2.48 -2.14
CA GLN A 1 10.92 -3.30 -0.89
C GLN A 1 9.78 -2.85 0.03
N GLU A 2 9.87 -1.73 0.77
CA GLU A 2 8.82 -1.35 1.72
C GLU A 2 7.46 -1.03 1.08
N ALA A 3 7.47 -0.33 -0.06
CA ALA A 3 6.27 -0.02 -0.83
C ALA A 3 5.55 -1.30 -1.31
N GLU A 4 6.30 -2.28 -1.83
CA GLU A 4 5.75 -3.57 -2.28
C GLU A 4 5.20 -4.40 -1.11
N GLN A 5 5.90 -4.41 0.04
CA GLN A 5 5.40 -5.11 1.22
C GLN A 5 4.10 -4.49 1.71
N THR A 6 4.04 -3.17 1.82
CA THR A 6 2.82 -2.46 2.21
C THR A 6 1.70 -2.68 1.19
N THR A 7 2.02 -2.77 -0.10
CA THR A 7 1.05 -3.11 -1.16
C THR A 7 0.44 -4.50 -0.93
N ARG A 8 1.27 -5.51 -0.59
CA ARG A 8 0.78 -6.85 -0.27
C ARG A 8 -0.03 -6.87 1.01
N ASP A 9 0.40 -6.16 2.05
CA ASP A 9 -0.28 -6.10 3.34
C ASP A 9 -1.66 -5.41 3.20
N LEU A 10 -1.76 -4.34 2.41
CA LEU A 10 -3.03 -3.68 2.10
C LEU A 10 -4.03 -4.65 1.45
N ALA A 11 -3.58 -5.49 0.52
CA ALA A 11 -4.45 -6.49 -0.10
C ALA A 11 -4.84 -7.60 0.90
N ALA A 12 -3.87 -8.13 1.65
CA ALA A 12 -4.07 -9.30 2.50
C ALA A 12 -4.80 -9.00 3.83
N ARG A 13 -4.62 -7.81 4.40
CA ARG A 13 -5.13 -7.44 5.73
C ARG A 13 -6.34 -6.51 5.67
N GLU A 14 -6.36 -5.61 4.69
CA GLU A 14 -7.38 -4.55 4.57
C GLU A 14 -8.33 -4.77 3.37
N GLY A 15 -8.05 -5.74 2.49
CA GLY A 15 -8.83 -5.97 1.27
C GLY A 15 -8.69 -4.87 0.22
N ILE A 16 -7.66 -4.00 0.34
CA ILE A 16 -7.39 -2.91 -0.59
C ILE A 16 -6.38 -3.39 -1.63
N PHE A 17 -6.89 -3.89 -2.76
CA PHE A 17 -6.06 -4.38 -3.85
C PHE A 17 -5.63 -3.24 -4.79
N CYS A 18 -4.41 -2.74 -4.64
CA CYS A 18 -3.88 -1.55 -5.33
C CYS A 18 -2.49 -1.75 -5.95
N GLY A 19 -2.02 -0.79 -6.74
CA GLY A 19 -0.64 -0.77 -7.26
C GLY A 19 0.42 -0.35 -6.23
N VAL A 20 1.69 -0.48 -6.64
CA VAL A 20 2.88 -0.26 -5.77
C VAL A 20 3.01 1.18 -5.30
N SER A 21 2.66 2.14 -6.15
CA SER A 21 2.71 3.57 -5.81
C SER A 21 1.78 3.89 -4.64
N SER A 22 0.60 3.27 -4.62
CA SER A 22 -0.37 3.36 -3.53
C SER A 22 0.18 2.75 -2.24
N GLY A 23 0.81 1.57 -2.31
CA GLY A 23 1.48 0.99 -1.14
C GLY A 23 2.65 1.84 -0.64
N GLY A 24 3.39 2.51 -1.54
CA GLY A 24 4.42 3.48 -1.17
C GLY A 24 3.85 4.71 -0.45
N ALA A 25 2.73 5.24 -0.94
CA ALA A 25 2.04 6.37 -0.31
C ALA A 25 1.51 6.02 1.08
N VAL A 26 0.98 4.80 1.27
CA VAL A 26 0.56 4.31 2.59
C VAL A 26 1.75 4.03 3.50
N ALA A 27 2.85 3.47 2.99
CA ALA A 27 4.06 3.25 3.78
C ALA A 27 4.61 4.57 4.36
N ALA A 28 4.65 5.62 3.55
CA ALA A 28 5.01 6.97 4.00
C ALA A 28 4.02 7.53 5.03
N ALA A 29 2.71 7.33 4.82
CA ALA A 29 1.68 7.73 5.78
C ALA A 29 1.81 7.01 7.13
N LEU A 30 2.12 5.71 7.13
CA LEU A 30 2.34 4.93 8.35
C LEU A 30 3.55 5.43 9.13
N LYS A 31 4.65 5.77 8.44
CA LYS A 31 5.81 6.41 9.08
C LYS A 31 5.47 7.76 9.69
N LEU A 32 4.80 8.63 8.92
CA LEU A 32 4.38 9.94 9.40
C LEU A 32 3.48 9.82 10.63
N SER A 33 2.61 8.81 10.68
CA SER A 33 1.71 8.56 11.81
C SER A 33 2.42 8.33 13.14
N GLN A 34 3.69 7.90 13.12
CA GLN A 34 4.51 7.70 14.32
C GLN A 34 5.07 9.01 14.90
N GLU A 35 5.05 10.09 14.11
CA GLU A 35 5.64 11.39 14.46
C GLU A 35 4.57 12.43 14.88
N VAL A 36 3.29 12.10 14.73
CA VAL A 36 2.17 13.02 14.97
C VAL A 36 1.19 12.44 15.99
N GLU A 37 0.59 13.32 16.79
CA GLU A 37 -0.47 12.96 17.75
C GLU A 37 -1.80 13.59 17.35
N ASN A 38 -2.91 12.85 17.51
CA ASN A 38 -4.27 13.32 17.19
C ASN A 38 -4.46 13.86 15.77
N ALA A 39 -3.74 13.31 14.79
CA ALA A 39 -3.80 13.72 13.39
C ALA A 39 -4.66 12.79 12.54
N VAL A 40 -5.25 13.32 11.47
CA VAL A 40 -5.91 12.56 10.39
C VAL A 40 -5.02 12.61 9.16
N ILE A 41 -4.56 11.45 8.69
CA ILE A 41 -3.70 11.33 7.50
C ILE A 41 -4.51 10.75 6.35
N VAL A 42 -4.44 11.40 5.19
CA VAL A 42 -5.08 10.94 3.95
C VAL A 42 -3.99 10.55 2.95
N SER A 43 -4.15 9.40 2.31
CA SER A 43 -3.26 8.89 1.27
C SER A 43 -4.05 8.51 0.03
N ILE A 44 -3.45 8.73 -1.15
CA ILE A 44 -4.09 8.46 -2.44
C ILE A 44 -3.78 7.04 -2.88
N ILE A 45 -4.84 6.32 -3.26
CA ILE A 45 -4.73 5.05 -3.97
C ILE A 45 -4.86 5.35 -5.47
N CYS A 46 -3.75 5.20 -6.19
CA CYS A 46 -3.59 5.65 -7.56
C CYS A 46 -4.33 4.76 -8.57
N ASP A 47 -4.41 3.46 -8.30
CA ASP A 47 -5.04 2.46 -9.15
C ASP A 47 -5.32 1.15 -8.40
N ARG A 48 -6.02 0.23 -9.07
CA ARG A 48 -6.24 -1.14 -8.61
C ARG A 48 -5.05 -2.04 -8.95
N GLY A 49 -4.89 -3.09 -8.15
CA GLY A 49 -3.78 -4.04 -8.26
C GLY A 49 -3.83 -5.01 -9.45
N ASP A 50 -4.96 -5.12 -10.17
CA ASP A 50 -5.14 -6.10 -11.26
C ASP A 50 -4.14 -5.89 -12.41
N ARG A 51 -3.71 -4.64 -12.62
CA ARG A 51 -2.70 -4.26 -13.61
C ARG A 51 -1.30 -4.81 -13.31
N TYR A 52 -1.07 -5.29 -12.08
CA TYR A 52 0.23 -5.71 -11.56
C TYR A 52 0.34 -7.23 -11.34
N LEU A 53 -0.67 -8.01 -11.71
CA LEU A 53 -0.64 -9.47 -11.55
C LEU A 53 0.50 -10.13 -12.35
N SER A 54 0.88 -9.56 -13.49
CA SER A 54 1.98 -10.07 -14.33
C SER A 54 3.37 -9.57 -13.92
N THR A 55 3.47 -8.69 -12.91
CA THR A 55 4.74 -8.06 -12.52
C THR A 55 5.44 -8.78 -11.36
N GLY A 56 4.87 -9.88 -10.84
CA GLY A 56 5.46 -10.68 -9.76
C GLY A 56 5.37 -10.05 -8.36
N ILE A 57 4.54 -9.02 -8.18
CA ILE A 57 4.42 -8.30 -6.90
C ILE A 57 3.50 -9.03 -5.94
N PHE A 58 2.45 -9.63 -6.48
CA PHE A 58 1.53 -10.48 -5.75
C PHE A 58 1.95 -11.94 -5.91
N PRO A 59 1.91 -12.74 -4.83
CA PRO A 59 2.14 -14.18 -4.92
C PRO A 59 1.06 -14.82 -5.80
N SER A 60 1.47 -15.80 -6.60
CA SER A 60 0.60 -16.56 -7.50
C SER A 60 -0.08 -17.76 -6.84
N GLU A 61 0.17 -17.98 -5.53
CA GLU A 61 -0.32 -19.11 -4.74
C GLU A 61 -0.74 -18.65 -3.34
#